data_AF-A0AAW6QUJ5-F1
#
_entry.id   AF-A0AAW6QUJ5-F1
#
_cell.length_a   1.000
_cell.length_b   1.000
_cell.length_c   1.000
_cell.angle_alpha   90.00
_cell.angle_beta   90.00
_cell.angle_gamma   90.00
#
_symmetry.space_group_name_H-M   'P 1'
#
loop_
_entity.id
_entity.type
_entity.pdbx_description
1 polymer ?
#
loop_
_entity_poly.entity_id
_entity_poly.type
_entity_poly.pdbx_seq_one_letter_code
_entity_poly.pdbx_strand_id
1 'polypeptide(L)'
;MQIDVPLINEAQIGTRLNAAIEHNRRGEFALLLSLLSADARDMAQFQWQKELDTAEKLQRQFELPPKQTLVADLSSDNHIIDNSAVFMQQGARAFQLQQALRPEALVIRGGEPIAIAEALSNCEFTTRLRQRGQLPSPQVEIMHFADQLAIQRNLIPRLASA
;
A
#
# COMPACT_ATOMS: atom_id res chain seq x y z
N MET A 1 -18.34 -26.11 13.60
CA MET A 1 -18.37 -24.67 13.89
C MET A 1 -17.16 -24.07 13.20
N GLN A 2 -17.32 -23.57 11.98
CA GLN A 2 -16.25 -22.92 11.23
C GLN A 2 -16.27 -21.46 11.64
N ILE A 3 -15.21 -21.01 12.31
CA ILE A 3 -15.01 -19.60 12.63
C ILE A 3 -14.03 -19.11 11.56
N ASP A 4 -14.57 -18.50 10.49
CA ASP A 4 -13.78 -18.05 9.33
C ASP A 4 -12.94 -16.78 9.61
N VAL A 5 -13.05 -16.21 10.82
CA VAL A 5 -12.34 -15.01 11.25
C VAL A 5 -11.76 -15.24 12.64
N PRO A 6 -10.45 -15.00 12.88
CA PRO A 6 -9.90 -15.11 14.23
C PRO A 6 -10.65 -14.16 15.17
N LEU A 7 -11.22 -14.71 16.24
CA LEU A 7 -11.90 -13.91 17.27
C LEU A 7 -10.85 -13.14 18.05
N ILE A 8 -10.90 -11.81 17.98
CA ILE A 8 -9.92 -10.93 18.62
C ILE A 8 -10.52 -10.31 19.88
N ASN A 9 -11.79 -9.85 19.81
CA ASN A 9 -12.44 -9.15 20.91
C ASN A 9 -13.91 -9.56 21.09
N GLU A 10 -14.48 -9.18 22.23
CA GLU A 10 -15.88 -9.47 22.59
C GLU A 10 -16.89 -8.79 21.63
N ALA A 11 -16.53 -7.64 21.05
CA ALA A 11 -17.40 -6.93 20.11
C ALA A 11 -17.76 -7.79 18.87
N GLN A 12 -16.87 -8.69 18.46
CA GLN A 12 -17.13 -9.65 17.37
C GLN A 12 -18.08 -10.79 17.78
N ILE A 13 -18.19 -11.08 19.08
CA ILE A 13 -19.04 -12.13 19.64
C ILE A 13 -20.47 -11.61 19.92
N GLY A 14 -20.62 -10.30 20.11
CA GLY A 14 -21.91 -9.64 20.33
C GLY A 14 -22.60 -10.17 21.58
N THR A 15 -23.83 -10.69 21.45
CA THR A 15 -24.62 -11.21 22.57
C THR A 15 -24.43 -12.69 22.85
N ARG A 16 -23.59 -13.41 22.08
CA ARG A 16 -23.47 -14.86 22.18
C ARG A 16 -22.87 -15.33 23.51
N LEU A 17 -21.98 -14.53 24.11
CA LEU A 17 -21.44 -14.82 25.43
C LEU A 17 -22.53 -14.78 26.51
N ASN A 18 -23.43 -13.79 26.44
CA ASN A 18 -24.57 -13.65 27.35
C ASN A 18 -25.58 -14.79 27.15
N ALA A 19 -25.89 -15.13 25.90
CA ALA A 19 -26.79 -16.26 25.59
C ALA A 19 -26.22 -17.60 26.10
N ALA A 20 -24.90 -17.79 26.06
CA ALA A 20 -24.27 -19.00 26.61
C ALA A 20 -24.43 -19.10 28.15
N ILE A 21 -24.43 -17.96 28.85
CA ILE A 21 -24.71 -17.89 30.29
C ILE A 21 -26.20 -18.17 30.57
N GLU A 22 -27.10 -17.50 29.85
CA GLU A 22 -28.55 -17.65 30.01
C GLU A 22 -29.02 -19.09 29.77
N HIS A 23 -28.44 -19.77 28.79
CA HIS A 23 -28.76 -21.15 28.45
C HIS A 23 -27.90 -22.18 29.20
N ASN A 24 -27.13 -21.77 30.21
CA ASN A 24 -26.28 -22.61 31.07
C ASN A 24 -25.26 -23.49 30.30
N ARG A 25 -24.79 -23.01 29.13
CA ARG A 25 -23.84 -23.69 28.24
C ARG A 25 -22.40 -23.35 28.62
N ARG A 26 -21.98 -23.81 29.79
CA ARG A 26 -20.66 -23.49 30.37
C ARG A 26 -19.47 -23.85 29.48
N GLY A 27 -19.57 -24.93 28.69
CA GLY A 27 -18.52 -25.35 27.76
C GLY A 27 -18.37 -24.40 26.57
N GLU A 28 -19.48 -23.90 26.02
CA GLU A 28 -19.48 -22.92 24.93
C GLU A 28 -18.94 -21.58 25.42
N PHE A 29 -19.33 -21.16 26.63
CA PHE A 29 -18.79 -19.97 27.29
C PHE A 29 -17.28 -20.05 27.51
N ALA A 30 -16.78 -21.15 28.09
CA ALA A 30 -15.34 -21.31 28.35
C ALA A 30 -14.53 -21.33 27.05
N LEU A 31 -15.07 -21.94 25.99
CA LEU A 31 -14.43 -21.96 24.69
C LEU A 31 -14.38 -20.57 24.05
N LEU A 32 -15.48 -19.84 24.04
CA LEU A 32 -15.52 -18.46 23.53
C LEU A 32 -14.56 -17.54 24.29
N LEU A 33 -14.48 -17.68 25.63
CA LEU A 33 -13.56 -16.92 26.46
C LEU A 33 -12.09 -17.25 26.14
N SER A 34 -11.77 -18.53 25.89
CA SER A 34 -10.40 -18.96 25.55
C SER A 34 -9.91 -18.50 24.18
N LEU A 35 -10.84 -18.17 23.27
CA LEU A 35 -10.53 -17.69 21.92
C LEU A 35 -10.30 -16.18 21.86
N LEU A 36 -10.66 -15.42 22.91
CA LEU A 36 -10.44 -13.99 22.98
C LEU A 36 -8.96 -13.66 23.19
N SER A 37 -8.48 -12.58 22.54
CA SER A 37 -7.12 -12.10 22.76
C SER A 37 -6.94 -11.61 24.20
N ALA A 38 -5.88 -12.05 24.86
CA ALA A 38 -5.49 -11.58 26.18
C ALA A 38 -4.64 -10.28 26.12
N ASP A 39 -4.30 -9.80 24.92
CA ASP A 39 -3.53 -8.57 24.74
C ASP A 39 -4.41 -7.36 25.05
N ALA A 40 -3.96 -6.50 25.98
CA ALA A 40 -4.65 -5.28 26.33
C ALA A 40 -4.85 -4.35 25.12
N ARG A 41 -4.00 -4.41 24.10
CA ARG A 41 -4.12 -3.57 22.90
C ARG A 41 -5.33 -3.93 22.02
N ASP A 42 -5.81 -5.16 22.13
CA ASP A 42 -6.92 -5.68 21.34
C ASP A 42 -8.29 -5.46 22.00
N MET A 43 -8.30 -5.06 23.28
CA MET A 43 -9.55 -4.81 23.99
C MET A 43 -10.21 -3.53 23.44
N ALA A 44 -11.50 -3.64 23.11
CA ALA A 44 -12.28 -2.55 22.50
C ALA A 44 -12.27 -1.25 23.33
N GLN A 45 -12.12 -1.35 24.67
CA GLN A 45 -12.02 -0.21 25.57
C GLN A 45 -10.76 0.66 25.38
N PHE A 46 -9.73 0.14 24.71
CA PHE A 46 -8.48 0.87 24.43
C PHE A 46 -8.33 1.20 22.94
N GLN A 47 -9.27 0.77 22.09
CA GLN A 47 -9.35 1.18 20.70
C GLN A 47 -10.10 2.52 20.63
N TRP A 48 -9.42 3.58 21.06
CA TRP A 48 -9.87 4.93 20.76
C TRP A 48 -9.95 5.05 19.23
N GLN A 49 -11.06 5.60 18.71
CA GLN A 49 -11.08 6.02 17.32
C GLN A 49 -9.81 6.85 17.11
N LYS A 50 -8.90 6.41 16.22
CA LYS A 50 -7.75 7.22 15.81
C LYS A 50 -8.31 8.61 15.60
N GLU A 51 -7.91 9.56 16.45
CA GLU A 51 -8.44 10.90 16.36
C GLU A 51 -8.16 11.33 14.93
N LEU A 52 -9.23 11.46 14.15
CA LEU A 52 -9.12 12.05 12.83
C LEU A 52 -8.41 13.38 13.04
N ASP A 53 -7.43 13.66 12.18
CA ASP A 53 -6.74 14.93 12.22
C ASP A 53 -7.80 16.04 12.27
N THR A 54 -7.54 17.09 13.02
CA THR A 54 -8.45 18.23 13.19
C THR A 54 -8.96 18.74 11.84
N ALA A 55 -8.11 18.71 10.81
CA ALA A 55 -8.45 19.02 9.43
C ALA A 55 -9.51 18.07 8.84
N GLU A 56 -9.39 16.75 9.04
CA GLU A 56 -10.36 15.77 8.54
C GLU A 56 -11.69 15.84 9.28
N LYS A 57 -11.68 16.12 10.60
CA LYS A 57 -12.91 16.35 11.40
C LYS A 57 -13.68 17.56 10.86
N LEU A 58 -12.99 18.68 10.63
CA LEU A 58 -13.59 19.89 10.05
C LEU A 58 -14.05 19.65 8.61
N GLN A 59 -13.28 18.93 7.79
CA GLN A 59 -13.66 18.61 6.42
C GLN A 59 -14.98 17.83 6.36
N ARG A 60 -15.16 16.85 7.26
CA ARG A 60 -16.42 16.12 7.40
C ARG A 60 -17.55 16.98 7.91
N GLN A 61 -17.30 17.84 8.90
CA GLN A 61 -18.32 18.72 9.48
C GLN A 61 -18.88 19.72 8.46
N PHE A 62 -18.03 20.24 7.57
CA PHE A 62 -18.41 21.21 6.55
C PHE A 62 -18.76 20.56 5.19
N GLU A 63 -18.82 19.22 5.12
CA GLU A 63 -19.08 18.46 3.89
C GLU A 63 -18.18 18.91 2.72
N LEU A 64 -16.93 19.26 3.03
CA LEU A 64 -16.00 19.80 2.05
C LEU A 64 -15.54 18.70 1.08
N PRO A 65 -15.38 19.03 -0.22
CA PRO A 65 -14.90 18.10 -1.22
C PRO A 65 -13.49 17.59 -0.88
N PRO A 66 -13.09 16.43 -1.45
CA PRO A 66 -11.79 15.83 -1.18
C PRO A 66 -10.66 16.80 -1.56
N LYS A 67 -9.57 16.75 -0.78
CA LYS A 67 -8.39 17.59 -1.03
C LYS A 67 -7.83 17.31 -2.42
N GLN A 68 -7.46 18.37 -3.13
CA GLN A 68 -6.82 18.27 -4.44
C GLN A 68 -5.61 17.33 -4.38
N THR A 69 -5.63 16.30 -5.22
CA THR A 69 -4.53 15.35 -5.33
C THR A 69 -3.32 16.03 -5.97
N LEU A 70 -2.12 15.81 -5.41
CA LEU A 70 -0.91 16.42 -5.94
C LEU A 70 -0.42 15.74 -7.22
N VAL A 71 -0.51 14.41 -7.26
CA VAL A 71 -0.04 13.59 -8.38
C VAL A 71 -1.09 12.53 -8.71
N ALA A 72 -1.55 12.52 -9.96
CA ALA A 72 -2.32 11.40 -10.50
C ALA A 72 -1.38 10.49 -11.32
N ASP A 73 -1.39 9.19 -11.02
CA ASP A 73 -0.61 8.19 -11.75
C ASP A 73 -1.38 7.66 -12.95
N LEU A 74 -0.89 7.97 -14.15
CA LEU A 74 -1.40 7.45 -15.43
C LEU A 74 -1.31 5.93 -15.56
N SER A 75 -0.47 5.29 -14.75
CA SER A 75 -0.26 3.83 -14.76
C SER A 75 -1.33 3.08 -13.97
N SER A 76 -2.14 3.80 -13.20
CA SER A 76 -3.24 3.25 -12.42
C SER A 76 -4.55 3.35 -13.22
N ASP A 77 -5.42 2.35 -13.12
CA ASP A 77 -6.76 2.32 -13.76
C ASP A 77 -7.73 3.39 -13.22
N ASN A 78 -7.24 4.33 -12.42
CA ASN A 78 -8.08 5.37 -11.85
C ASN A 78 -8.44 6.40 -12.92
N HIS A 79 -9.73 6.69 -13.07
CA HIS A 79 -10.18 7.73 -14.00
C HIS A 79 -9.58 9.09 -13.62
N ILE A 80 -8.71 9.58 -14.50
CA ILE A 80 -8.08 10.89 -14.36
C ILE A 80 -9.15 11.95 -14.63
N ILE A 81 -9.27 12.90 -13.70
CA ILE A 81 -10.18 14.03 -13.84
C ILE A 81 -9.51 15.04 -14.75
N ASP A 82 -10.12 15.33 -15.90
CA ASP A 82 -9.69 16.39 -16.83
C ASP A 82 -10.76 17.49 -16.85
N ASN A 83 -10.43 18.65 -16.25
CA ASN A 83 -11.34 19.79 -16.20
C ASN A 83 -11.13 20.74 -17.39
N SER A 84 -10.15 20.51 -18.25
CA SER A 84 -9.85 21.36 -19.42
C SER A 84 -11.01 21.37 -20.43
N ALA A 85 -11.70 20.24 -20.61
CA ALA A 85 -12.85 20.13 -21.49
C ALA A 85 -13.97 21.12 -21.11
N VAL A 86 -14.20 21.32 -19.81
CA VAL A 86 -15.22 22.25 -19.33
C VAL A 86 -14.77 23.69 -19.44
N PHE A 87 -13.47 23.97 -19.30
CA PHE A 87 -12.94 25.28 -19.65
C PHE A 87 -13.19 25.62 -21.12
N MET A 88 -12.95 24.67 -22.04
CA MET A 88 -13.15 24.88 -23.47
C MET A 88 -14.63 25.05 -23.85
N GLN A 89 -15.55 24.33 -23.20
CA GLN A 89 -16.97 24.34 -23.55
C GLN A 89 -17.79 25.41 -22.82
N GLN A 90 -17.50 25.66 -21.54
CA GLN A 90 -18.34 26.46 -20.64
C GLN A 90 -17.60 27.67 -20.05
N GLY A 91 -16.31 27.81 -20.33
CA GLY A 91 -15.49 28.95 -19.95
C GLY A 91 -14.97 28.92 -18.50
N ALA A 92 -14.34 30.02 -18.09
CA ALA A 92 -13.54 30.10 -16.87
C ALA A 92 -14.34 29.89 -15.57
N ARG A 93 -15.58 30.39 -15.48
CA ARG A 93 -16.39 30.27 -14.26
C ARG A 93 -16.84 28.83 -14.03
N ALA A 94 -17.25 28.13 -15.08
CA ALA A 94 -17.63 26.73 -15.01
C ALA A 94 -16.43 25.86 -14.61
N PHE A 95 -15.26 26.13 -15.19
CA PHE A 95 -14.00 25.49 -14.79
C PHE A 95 -13.68 25.68 -13.31
N GLN A 96 -13.77 26.93 -12.79
CA GLN A 96 -13.50 27.20 -11.37
C GLN A 96 -14.46 26.45 -10.45
N LEU A 97 -15.76 26.41 -10.79
CA LEU A 97 -16.75 25.65 -10.04
C LEU A 97 -16.43 24.15 -10.05
N GLN A 98 -16.12 23.59 -11.21
CA GLN A 98 -15.79 22.18 -11.33
C GLN A 98 -14.51 21.84 -10.59
N GLN A 99 -13.48 22.70 -10.65
CA GLN A 99 -12.24 22.51 -9.89
C GLN A 99 -12.49 22.54 -8.38
N ALA A 100 -13.45 23.35 -7.90
CA ALA A 100 -13.84 23.38 -6.49
C ALA A 100 -14.60 22.10 -6.07
N LEU A 101 -15.44 21.55 -6.94
CA LEU A 101 -16.24 20.34 -6.64
C LEU A 101 -15.45 19.04 -6.82
N ARG A 102 -14.65 18.96 -7.88
CA ARG A 102 -13.88 17.79 -8.31
C ARG A 102 -12.50 18.26 -8.79
N PRO A 103 -11.56 18.46 -7.86
CA PRO A 103 -10.27 19.02 -8.20
C PRO A 103 -9.46 18.05 -9.06
N GLU A 104 -9.00 18.53 -10.23
CA GLU A 104 -8.00 17.86 -11.05
C GLU A 104 -6.64 17.85 -10.34
N ALA A 105 -5.86 16.79 -10.55
CA ALA A 105 -4.54 16.68 -9.93
C ALA A 105 -3.59 17.77 -10.44
N LEU A 106 -2.72 18.29 -9.56
CA LEU A 106 -1.77 19.34 -9.97
C LEU A 106 -0.79 18.85 -11.04
N VAL A 107 -0.41 17.58 -10.98
CA VAL A 107 0.46 16.94 -11.97
C VAL A 107 -0.11 15.59 -12.34
N ILE A 108 -0.31 15.36 -13.63
CA ILE A 108 -0.65 14.06 -14.19
C ILE A 108 0.63 13.50 -14.81
N ARG A 109 1.19 12.44 -14.22
CA ARG A 109 2.43 11.81 -14.68
C ARG A 109 2.37 10.30 -14.45
N GLY A 110 3.17 9.53 -15.17
CA GLY A 110 3.37 8.13 -14.80
C GLY A 110 4.10 8.00 -13.46
N GLY A 111 4.10 6.80 -12.89
CA GLY A 111 4.82 6.48 -11.66
C GLY A 111 6.31 6.84 -11.71
N GLU A 112 6.90 6.88 -12.90
CA GLU A 112 8.28 7.30 -13.13
C GLU A 112 8.41 8.74 -13.64
N PRO A 113 9.49 9.45 -13.31
CA PRO A 113 9.86 10.71 -13.98
C PRO A 113 9.96 10.53 -15.50
N ILE A 114 9.64 11.58 -16.26
CA ILE A 114 9.61 11.54 -17.73
C ILE A 114 10.93 11.02 -18.33
N ALA A 115 12.07 11.46 -17.80
CA ALA A 115 13.39 11.06 -18.28
C ALA A 115 13.68 9.56 -18.03
N ILE A 116 13.21 9.03 -16.90
CA ILE A 116 13.34 7.61 -16.58
C ILE A 116 12.38 6.79 -17.46
N ALA A 117 11.16 7.27 -17.67
CA ALA A 117 10.20 6.62 -18.56
C ALA A 117 10.72 6.51 -19.99
N GLU A 118 11.38 7.55 -20.51
CA GLU A 118 12.01 7.56 -21.84
C GLU A 118 13.24 6.64 -21.93
N ALA A 119 14.06 6.57 -20.87
CA ALA A 119 15.15 5.60 -20.82
C ALA A 119 14.61 4.15 -20.79
N LEU A 120 13.60 3.90 -19.95
CA LEU A 120 13.01 2.57 -19.78
C LEU A 120 12.20 2.11 -20.99
N SER A 121 11.61 3.02 -21.77
CA SER A 121 10.91 2.65 -23.01
C SER A 121 11.86 2.02 -24.03
N ASN A 122 13.14 2.43 -24.02
CA ASN A 122 14.21 1.86 -24.83
C ASN A 122 14.85 0.62 -24.21
N CYS A 123 14.55 0.29 -22.95
CA CYS A 123 15.09 -0.89 -22.28
C CYS A 123 14.25 -2.15 -22.54
N GLU A 124 14.93 -3.30 -22.47
CA GLU A 124 14.29 -4.61 -22.48
C GLU A 124 13.24 -4.76 -21.38
N PHE A 125 12.25 -5.63 -21.61
CA PHE A 125 11.16 -5.88 -20.68
C PHE A 125 11.64 -6.40 -19.32
N THR A 126 12.67 -7.25 -19.31
CA THR A 126 13.32 -7.78 -18.11
C THR A 126 13.93 -6.67 -17.25
N THR A 127 14.58 -5.69 -17.87
CA THR A 127 15.15 -4.51 -17.19
C THR A 127 14.05 -3.65 -16.59
N ARG A 128 12.94 -3.43 -17.31
CA ARG A 128 11.76 -2.72 -16.78
C ARG A 128 11.15 -3.41 -15.56
N LEU A 129 11.00 -4.72 -15.59
CA LEU A 129 10.47 -5.50 -14.46
C LEU A 129 11.39 -5.45 -13.23
N ARG A 130 12.72 -5.50 -13.42
CA ARG A 130 13.70 -5.34 -12.33
C ARG A 130 13.62 -3.96 -11.71
N GLN A 131 13.52 -2.90 -12.52
CA GLN A 131 13.43 -1.52 -12.04
C GLN A 131 12.14 -1.29 -11.22
N ARG A 132 11.04 -1.97 -11.57
CA ARG A 132 9.79 -1.97 -10.79
C ARG A 132 9.81 -2.86 -9.54
N GLY A 133 10.94 -3.53 -9.24
CA GLY A 133 11.09 -4.44 -8.10
C GLY A 133 10.33 -5.77 -8.23
N GLN A 134 9.83 -6.11 -9.42
CA GLN A 134 9.05 -7.33 -9.67
C GLN A 134 9.94 -8.55 -9.99
N LEU A 135 11.23 -8.32 -10.23
CA LEU A 135 12.24 -9.37 -10.38
C LEU A 135 13.38 -9.13 -9.38
N PRO A 136 13.88 -10.18 -8.72
CA PRO A 136 15.02 -10.05 -7.82
C PRO A 136 16.23 -9.55 -8.61
N SER A 137 16.93 -8.54 -8.08
CA SER A 137 18.22 -8.11 -8.61
C SER A 137 19.20 -9.29 -8.56
N PRO A 138 20.07 -9.48 -9.57
CA PRO A 138 21.09 -10.50 -9.46
C PRO A 138 22.00 -10.08 -8.31
N GLN A 139 22.13 -10.93 -7.30
CA GLN A 139 23.19 -10.78 -6.30
C GLN A 139 24.50 -11.08 -7.03
N VAL A 140 25.13 -10.03 -7.55
CA VAL A 140 26.51 -10.15 -8.01
C VAL A 140 27.34 -10.25 -6.74
N GLU A 141 27.74 -11.46 -6.37
CA GLU A 141 28.84 -11.63 -5.43
C GLU A 141 30.08 -11.01 -6.09
N ILE A 142 30.35 -9.76 -5.72
CA ILE A 142 31.60 -9.10 -6.09
C ILE A 142 32.67 -9.82 -5.28
N MET A 143 33.27 -10.84 -5.90
CA MET A 143 34.43 -11.51 -5.36
C MET A 143 35.48 -10.45 -5.03
N HIS A 144 35.94 -10.43 -3.77
CA HIS A 144 36.90 -9.44 -3.31
C HIS A 144 38.15 -9.50 -4.19
N PHE A 145 38.73 -8.36 -4.56
CA PHE A 145 39.84 -8.30 -5.53
C PHE A 145 41.03 -9.19 -5.12
N ALA A 146 41.28 -9.33 -3.82
CA ALA A 146 42.30 -10.25 -3.30
C ALA A 146 42.01 -11.73 -3.64
N ASP A 147 40.74 -12.14 -3.61
CA ASP A 147 40.32 -13.50 -3.96
C ASP A 147 40.45 -13.75 -5.46
N GLN A 148 40.17 -12.73 -6.28
CA GLN A 148 40.39 -12.77 -7.73
C GLN A 148 41.88 -12.99 -8.05
N LEU A 149 42.78 -12.25 -7.40
CA LEU A 149 44.23 -12.43 -7.58
C LEU A 149 44.71 -13.79 -7.08
N ALA A 150 44.16 -14.30 -5.96
CA ALA A 150 44.49 -15.62 -5.45
C ALA A 150 44.09 -16.72 -6.44
N ILE A 151 42.89 -16.64 -7.02
CA ILE A 151 42.41 -17.57 -8.05
C ILE A 151 43.29 -17.48 -9.31
N GLN A 152 43.57 -16.27 -9.80
CA GLN A 152 44.45 -16.09 -10.96
C GLN A 152 45.82 -16.70 -10.74
N ARG A 153 46.43 -16.49 -9.56
CA ARG A 153 47.74 -17.07 -9.21
C ARG A 153 47.72 -18.59 -9.19
N ASN A 154 46.63 -19.19 -8.74
CA ASN A 154 46.45 -20.65 -8.70
C ASN A 154 46.18 -21.28 -10.08
N LEU A 155 45.76 -20.50 -11.08
CA LEU A 155 45.53 -20.97 -12.45
C LEU A 155 46.80 -20.97 -13.31
N ILE A 156 47.75 -20.06 -13.04
CA ILE A 156 49.02 -19.93 -13.78
C ILE A 156 49.89 -21.22 -13.79
N PRO A 157 50.04 -22.01 -12.70
CA PRO A 157 50.91 -23.19 -12.75
C PRO A 157 50.38 -24.33 -13.63
N ARG A 158 49.12 -24.30 -14.07
CA ARG A 158 48.55 -25.32 -14.97
C ARG A 158 48.80 -25.06 -16.46
N LEU A 159 49.33 -23.90 -16.83
CA LEU A 159 49.67 -23.56 -18.23
C LEU A 159 51.16 -23.79 -18.55
N ALA A 160 52.00 -24.01 -17.55
CA ALA A 160 53.43 -24.27 -17.73
C ALA A 160 53.79 -25.77 -17.83
N SER A 161 52.79 -26.66 -17.78
CA SER A 161 52.97 -28.11 -17.93
C SER A 161 52.03 -28.69 -18.99
N ALA A 162 52.09 -28.13 -20.20
CA ALA A 162 51.64 -28.72 -21.45
C ALA A 162 52.71 -28.43 -22.51
#